data_AF-A0A2G2PBV1-F1
#
_entry.id   AF-A0A2G2PBV1-F1
#
_cell.length_a   1.000
_cell.length_b   1.000
_cell.length_c   1.000
_cell.angle_alpha   90.00
_cell.angle_beta   90.00
_cell.angle_gamma   90.00
#
_symmetry.space_group_name_H-M   'P 1'
#
loop_
_entity.id
_entity.type
_entity.pdbx_description
1 polymer ?
#
loop_
_entity_poly.entity_id
_entity_poly.type
_entity_poly.pdbx_seq_one_letter_code
_entity_poly.pdbx_strand_id
1 'polypeptide(L)'
;MDKKIENILKIWHERFSNEENQYSEFEDSDIEYFVGCLLYNHFNFTSSLDSMKTIDLSYDFISGCGNEYDDILASIKSINFEDEADSIAFLQNFLKEASFKYTSDESYLLNRLSFHINEITLRFSSDNKVDKVKFEAPVKKSSSNPLDRI
;
A
#
# COMPACT_ATOMS: atom_id res chain seq x y z
N MET A 1 17.24 4.44 -6.31
CA MET A 1 16.58 3.80 -5.15
C MET A 1 17.50 3.77 -3.90
N ASP A 2 16.92 3.72 -2.70
CA ASP A 2 17.67 3.57 -1.44
C ASP A 2 18.20 2.13 -1.29
N LYS A 3 19.44 1.95 -0.80
CA LYS A 3 20.10 0.64 -0.69
C LYS A 3 19.32 -0.37 0.18
N LYS A 4 18.61 0.10 1.20
CA LYS A 4 17.76 -0.78 2.04
C LYS A 4 16.59 -1.30 1.24
N ILE A 5 15.96 -0.44 0.43
CA ILE A 5 14.86 -0.84 -0.47
C ILE A 5 15.36 -1.83 -1.52
N GLU A 6 16.50 -1.57 -2.14
CA GLU A 6 17.09 -2.50 -3.11
C GLU A 6 17.32 -3.88 -2.48
N ASN A 7 17.79 -3.93 -1.24
CA ASN A 7 17.98 -5.19 -0.53
C ASN A 7 16.65 -5.89 -0.19
N ILE A 8 15.63 -5.14 0.26
CA ILE A 8 14.29 -5.67 0.53
C ILE A 8 13.71 -6.29 -0.73
N LEU A 9 13.72 -5.54 -1.83
CA LEU A 9 13.23 -6.00 -3.12
C LEU A 9 13.97 -7.25 -3.58
N LYS A 10 15.29 -7.25 -3.47
CA LYS A 10 16.10 -8.42 -3.83
C LYS A 10 15.68 -9.67 -3.06
N ILE A 11 15.53 -9.59 -1.74
CA ILE A 11 15.14 -10.74 -0.90
C ILE A 11 13.79 -11.30 -1.34
N TRP A 12 12.78 -10.46 -1.54
CA TRP A 12 11.46 -10.93 -1.94
C TRP A 12 11.40 -11.40 -3.38
N HIS A 13 12.06 -10.74 -4.33
CA HIS A 13 12.20 -11.23 -5.70
C HIS A 13 12.85 -12.61 -5.73
N GLU A 14 13.93 -12.82 -4.98
CA GLU A 14 14.57 -14.14 -4.87
C GLU A 14 13.65 -15.18 -4.22
N ARG A 15 12.91 -14.82 -3.17
CA ARG A 15 11.95 -15.71 -2.49
C ARG A 15 10.82 -16.18 -3.41
N PHE A 16 10.19 -15.25 -4.10
CA PHE A 16 9.04 -15.50 -4.98
C PHE A 16 9.45 -16.00 -6.37
N SER A 17 10.75 -15.98 -6.72
CA SER A 17 11.25 -16.69 -7.90
C SER A 17 11.10 -18.22 -7.81
N ASN A 18 10.92 -18.75 -6.59
CA ASN A 18 10.54 -20.14 -6.38
C ASN A 18 9.01 -20.25 -6.34
N GLU A 19 8.46 -20.97 -7.33
CA GLU A 19 7.02 -21.19 -7.53
C GLU A 19 6.30 -21.73 -6.29
N GLU A 20 6.95 -22.51 -5.42
CA GLU A 20 6.34 -23.02 -4.18
C GLU A 20 5.98 -21.92 -3.19
N ASN A 21 6.56 -20.73 -3.35
CA ASN A 21 6.33 -19.57 -2.47
C ASN A 21 5.42 -18.53 -3.13
N GLN A 22 5.09 -18.70 -4.40
CA GLN A 22 4.21 -17.79 -5.11
C GLN A 22 2.77 -17.96 -4.62
N TYR A 23 2.05 -16.85 -4.54
CA TYR A 23 0.61 -16.85 -4.34
C TYR A 23 -0.11 -16.87 -5.70
N SER A 24 -1.44 -17.01 -5.66
CA SER A 24 -2.24 -17.07 -6.89
C SER A 24 -2.18 -15.75 -7.65
N GLU A 25 -2.03 -15.80 -8.99
CA GLU A 25 -1.92 -14.63 -9.86
C GLU A 25 -0.67 -13.76 -9.59
N PHE A 26 0.41 -14.37 -9.10
CA PHE A 26 1.68 -13.69 -8.87
C PHE A 26 2.22 -12.98 -10.12
N GLU A 27 2.50 -11.69 -9.99
CA GLU A 27 3.31 -10.91 -10.92
C GLU A 27 4.51 -10.28 -10.20
N ASP A 28 5.65 -10.15 -10.87
CA ASP A 28 6.86 -9.56 -10.26
C ASP A 28 6.61 -8.13 -9.77
N SER A 29 5.74 -7.36 -10.45
CA SER A 29 5.36 -5.99 -10.08
C SER A 29 4.61 -5.90 -8.76
N ASP A 30 3.96 -6.99 -8.33
CA ASP A 30 3.23 -7.04 -7.08
C ASP A 30 4.17 -6.90 -5.88
N ILE A 31 5.40 -7.40 -5.98
CA ILE A 31 6.39 -7.32 -4.89
C ILE A 31 6.67 -5.85 -4.58
N GLU A 32 6.98 -5.05 -5.60
CA GLU A 32 7.17 -3.61 -5.47
C GLU A 32 5.91 -2.93 -4.97
N TYR A 33 4.72 -3.36 -5.41
CA TYR A 33 3.46 -2.81 -4.93
C TYR A 33 3.28 -3.07 -3.42
N PHE A 34 3.50 -4.29 -2.94
CA PHE A 34 3.36 -4.63 -1.53
C PHE A 34 4.42 -3.96 -0.66
N VAL A 35 5.67 -3.81 -1.15
CA VAL A 35 6.67 -2.95 -0.50
C VAL A 35 6.18 -1.50 -0.42
N GLY A 36 5.58 -0.98 -1.49
CA GLY A 36 4.95 0.34 -1.52
C GLY A 36 3.84 0.49 -0.46
N CYS A 37 2.98 -0.52 -0.31
CA CYS A 37 1.94 -0.55 0.72
C CYS A 37 2.53 -0.58 2.14
N LEU A 38 3.61 -1.32 2.37
CA LEU A 38 4.29 -1.33 3.66
C LEU A 38 4.93 0.02 4.00
N LEU A 39 5.58 0.66 3.02
CA LEU A 39 6.11 2.02 3.17
C LEU A 39 4.99 3.01 3.48
N TYR A 40 3.89 2.92 2.74
CA TYR A 40 2.69 3.73 2.95
C TYR A 40 2.16 3.62 4.39
N ASN A 41 1.95 2.38 4.85
CA ASN A 41 1.46 2.09 6.20
C ASN A 41 2.43 2.57 7.27
N HIS A 42 3.73 2.46 7.03
CA HIS A 42 4.77 2.92 7.96
C HIS A 42 4.82 4.45 8.07
N PHE A 43 4.76 5.17 6.95
CA PHE A 43 4.79 6.64 6.96
C PHE A 43 3.53 7.27 7.56
N ASN A 44 2.38 6.58 7.49
CA ASN A 44 1.14 6.97 8.18
C ASN A 44 0.76 8.45 7.97
N PHE A 45 0.67 8.86 6.69
CA PHE A 45 0.47 10.24 6.27
C PHE A 45 -0.76 10.88 6.92
N THR A 46 -0.58 12.06 7.51
CA THR A 46 -1.62 12.79 8.25
C THR A 46 -2.75 13.26 7.35
N SER A 47 -2.46 13.51 6.08
CA SER A 47 -3.41 13.96 5.05
C SER A 47 -4.23 12.83 4.41
N SER A 48 -4.08 11.60 4.88
CA SER A 48 -4.89 10.45 4.45
C SER A 48 -6.28 10.48 5.09
N LEU A 49 -7.31 10.04 4.35
CA LEU A 49 -8.63 9.79 4.93
C LEU A 49 -8.50 8.74 6.04
N ASP A 50 -9.30 8.82 7.11
CA ASP A 50 -9.27 7.85 8.21
C ASP A 50 -9.46 6.40 7.70
N SER A 51 -10.30 6.19 6.69
CA SER A 51 -10.54 4.89 6.05
C SER A 51 -9.44 4.44 5.08
N MET A 52 -8.42 5.25 4.85
CA MET A 52 -7.32 4.98 3.92
C MET A 52 -5.95 5.09 4.58
N LYS A 53 -5.88 5.27 5.91
CA LYS A 53 -4.61 5.39 6.64
C LYS A 53 -3.70 4.18 6.49
N THR A 54 -4.28 3.01 6.27
CA THR A 54 -3.57 1.78 6.00
C THR A 54 -4.16 1.10 4.79
N ILE A 55 -3.31 0.40 4.05
CA ILE A 55 -3.69 -0.52 2.99
C ILE A 55 -3.52 -1.92 3.52
N ASP A 56 -4.60 -2.71 3.47
CA ASP A 56 -4.55 -4.12 3.82
C ASP A 56 -3.74 -4.90 2.77
N LEU A 57 -2.85 -5.76 3.25
CA LEU A 57 -2.10 -6.69 2.41
C LEU A 57 -2.89 -8.00 2.28
N SER A 58 -2.80 -8.66 1.12
CA SER A 58 -3.48 -9.95 0.94
C SER A 58 -2.87 -11.01 1.86
N TYR A 59 -3.74 -11.87 2.41
CA TYR A 59 -3.28 -12.96 3.27
C TYR A 59 -2.32 -13.90 2.54
N ASP A 60 -2.58 -14.17 1.26
CA ASP A 60 -1.76 -15.08 0.46
C ASP A 60 -0.34 -14.53 0.25
N PHE A 61 -0.20 -13.21 0.06
CA PHE A 61 1.11 -12.56 0.01
C PHE A 61 1.86 -12.71 1.34
N ILE A 62 1.21 -12.36 2.46
CA ILE A 62 1.81 -12.46 3.80
C ILE A 62 2.24 -13.91 4.08
N SER A 63 1.39 -14.89 3.71
CA SER A 63 1.70 -16.30 3.86
C SER A 63 2.89 -16.73 3.00
N GLY A 64 2.98 -16.24 1.76
CA GLY A 64 4.09 -16.54 0.85
C GLY A 64 5.44 -15.96 1.31
N CYS A 65 5.40 -14.80 1.98
CA CYS A 65 6.59 -14.14 2.53
C CYS A 65 7.35 -14.99 3.56
N GLY A 66 6.70 -15.97 4.20
CA GLY A 66 7.37 -16.85 5.15
C GLY A 66 7.99 -16.12 6.34
N ASN A 67 9.18 -16.56 6.75
CA ASN A 67 9.88 -15.98 7.91
C ASN A 67 10.53 -14.64 7.59
N GLU A 68 10.73 -14.33 6.30
CA GLU A 68 11.37 -13.10 5.82
C GLU A 68 10.50 -11.86 6.04
N TYR A 69 9.18 -12.03 6.27
CA TYR A 69 8.25 -10.93 6.46
C TYR A 69 8.64 -10.00 7.62
N ASP A 70 8.97 -10.56 8.78
CA ASP A 70 9.25 -9.77 9.98
C ASP A 70 10.56 -8.97 9.84
N ASP A 71 11.58 -9.56 9.22
CA ASP A 71 12.88 -8.91 8.96
C ASP A 71 12.73 -7.76 7.95
N ILE A 72 11.91 -7.95 6.92
CA ILE A 72 11.62 -6.91 5.94
C ILE A 72 10.77 -5.81 6.57
N LEU A 73 9.77 -6.15 7.38
CA LEU A 73 8.97 -5.17 8.10
C LEU A 73 9.84 -4.34 9.05
N ALA A 74 10.81 -4.95 9.74
CA ALA A 74 11.79 -4.23 10.56
C ALA A 74 12.68 -3.31 9.72
N SER A 75 13.10 -3.77 8.54
CA SER A 75 13.91 -2.97 7.60
C SER A 75 13.14 -1.75 7.09
N ILE A 76 11.86 -1.93 6.71
CA ILE A 76 10.95 -0.85 6.32
C ILE A 76 10.80 0.16 7.46
N LYS A 77 10.53 -0.30 8.68
CA LYS A 77 10.36 0.58 9.86
C LYS A 77 11.61 1.39 10.23
N SER A 78 12.78 0.98 9.74
CA SER A 78 14.04 1.70 9.92
C SER A 78 14.20 2.88 8.95
N ILE A 79 13.33 3.01 7.95
CA ILE A 79 13.32 4.10 6.98
C ILE A 79 12.44 5.20 7.57
N ASN A 80 13.06 6.27 8.06
CA ASN A 80 12.36 7.37 8.70
C ASN A 80 12.86 8.69 8.12
N PHE A 81 11.95 9.63 7.99
CA PHE A 81 12.22 10.99 7.54
C PHE A 81 11.75 11.96 8.61
N GLU A 82 12.35 13.14 8.65
CA GLU A 82 11.96 14.19 9.60
C GLU A 82 10.65 14.88 9.20
N ASP A 83 10.38 14.94 7.89
CA ASP A 83 9.19 15.57 7.33
C ASP A 83 8.30 14.56 6.57
N GLU A 84 6.99 14.78 6.65
CA GLU A 84 5.98 14.08 5.85
C GLU A 84 6.22 14.34 4.35
N ALA A 85 6.64 15.56 3.98
CA ALA A 85 6.95 15.91 2.60
C ALA A 85 8.06 15.04 2.00
N ASP A 86 9.11 14.74 2.78
CA ASP A 86 10.20 13.86 2.36
C ASP A 86 9.72 12.40 2.22
N SER A 87 8.83 11.96 3.12
CA SER A 87 8.22 10.62 3.06
C SER A 87 7.34 10.47 1.80
N ILE A 88 6.56 11.50 1.46
CA ILE A 88 5.76 11.54 0.22
C ILE A 88 6.67 11.49 -0.99
N ALA A 89 7.69 12.35 -1.06
CA ALA A 89 8.62 12.42 -2.18
C ALA A 89 9.37 11.11 -2.38
N PHE A 90 9.79 10.47 -1.28
CA PHE A 90 10.43 9.16 -1.30
C PHE A 90 9.51 8.10 -1.91
N LEU A 91 8.26 7.99 -1.42
CA LEU A 91 7.32 7.00 -1.90
C LEU A 91 6.92 7.24 -3.37
N GLN A 92 6.72 8.49 -3.78
CA GLN A 92 6.46 8.84 -5.17
C GLN A 92 7.62 8.43 -6.09
N ASN A 93 8.87 8.68 -5.66
CA ASN A 93 10.04 8.29 -6.43
C ASN A 93 10.21 6.76 -6.50
N PHE A 94 9.97 6.07 -5.39
CA PHE A 94 9.96 4.60 -5.36
C PHE A 94 8.96 4.03 -6.37
N LEU A 95 7.70 4.49 -6.33
CA LEU A 95 6.65 3.99 -7.24
C LEU A 95 6.95 4.32 -8.69
N LYS A 96 7.51 5.51 -8.96
CA LYS A 96 7.95 5.89 -10.31
C LYS A 96 9.04 4.97 -10.82
N GLU A 97 10.09 4.75 -10.04
CA GLU A 97 11.19 3.85 -10.41
C GLU A 97 10.70 2.39 -10.58
N ALA A 98 9.77 1.93 -9.74
CA ALA A 98 9.16 0.61 -9.85
C ALA A 98 8.36 0.45 -11.15
N SER A 99 7.43 1.37 -11.45
CA SER A 99 6.59 1.29 -12.65
C SER A 99 7.38 1.31 -13.96
N PHE A 100 8.59 1.90 -13.98
CA PHE A 100 9.43 1.90 -15.19
C PHE A 100 10.00 0.53 -15.56
N LYS A 101 9.96 -0.46 -14.65
CA LYS A 101 10.50 -1.80 -14.89
C LYS A 101 9.53 -2.70 -15.65
N TYR A 102 8.23 -2.40 -15.61
CA TYR A 102 7.17 -3.28 -16.06
C TYR A 102 6.35 -2.67 -17.19
N THR A 103 5.59 -3.49 -17.89
CA THR A 103 4.62 -3.02 -18.87
C THR A 103 3.46 -2.27 -18.20
N SER A 104 2.60 -1.66 -19.01
CA SER A 104 1.43 -0.93 -18.50
C SER A 104 0.45 -1.81 -17.75
N ASP A 105 0.29 -3.07 -18.18
CA ASP A 105 -0.67 -4.00 -17.58
C ASP A 105 -0.13 -4.51 -16.24
N GLU A 106 1.13 -4.95 -16.21
CA GLU A 106 1.83 -5.39 -14.98
C GLU A 106 1.96 -4.26 -13.95
N SER A 107 2.07 -3.00 -14.39
CA SER A 107 2.19 -1.84 -13.49
C SER A 107 0.84 -1.38 -12.90
N TYR A 108 -0.27 -2.08 -13.13
CA TYR A 108 -1.60 -1.61 -12.75
C TYR A 108 -1.71 -1.25 -11.25
N LEU A 109 -1.25 -2.13 -10.36
CA LEU A 109 -1.32 -1.91 -8.91
C LEU A 109 -0.39 -0.78 -8.46
N LEU A 110 0.82 -0.72 -9.00
CA LEU A 110 1.78 0.36 -8.77
C LEU A 110 1.21 1.72 -9.17
N ASN A 111 0.57 1.79 -10.35
CA ASN A 111 -0.07 3.00 -10.84
C ASN A 111 -1.24 3.40 -9.95
N ARG A 112 -2.07 2.44 -9.51
CA ARG A 112 -3.18 2.70 -8.58
C ARG A 112 -2.70 3.28 -7.25
N LEU A 113 -1.61 2.74 -6.70
CA LEU A 113 -0.99 3.28 -5.50
C LEU A 113 -0.43 4.69 -5.76
N SER A 114 0.26 4.90 -6.88
CA SER A 114 0.80 6.22 -7.28
C SER A 114 -0.30 7.29 -7.38
N PHE A 115 -1.45 6.96 -7.98
CA PHE A 115 -2.61 7.86 -8.00
C PHE A 115 -3.08 8.23 -6.58
N HIS A 116 -3.17 7.25 -5.67
CA HIS A 116 -3.54 7.50 -4.28
C HIS A 116 -2.54 8.42 -3.57
N ILE A 117 -1.23 8.20 -3.75
CA ILE A 117 -0.20 9.06 -3.16
C ILE A 117 -0.28 10.49 -3.71
N ASN A 118 -0.52 10.66 -5.01
CA ASN A 118 -0.68 11.99 -5.60
C ASN A 118 -1.86 12.76 -5.00
N GLU A 119 -2.98 12.08 -4.72
CA GLU A 119 -4.12 12.69 -4.03
C GLU A 119 -3.79 13.12 -2.59
N ILE A 120 -2.94 12.36 -1.89
CA ILE A 120 -2.42 12.74 -0.57
C ILE A 120 -1.53 13.97 -0.69
N THR A 121 -0.62 14.00 -1.67
CA THR A 121 0.25 15.16 -1.93
C THR A 121 -0.55 16.43 -2.19
N LEU A 122 -1.63 16.32 -2.98
CA LEU A 122 -2.54 17.43 -3.23
C LEU A 122 -3.20 17.92 -1.94
N ARG A 123 -3.73 17.03 -1.10
CA ARG A 123 -4.33 17.39 0.20
C ARG A 123 -3.33 18.04 1.15
N PHE A 124 -2.13 17.45 1.27
CA PHE A 124 -1.03 17.97 2.06
C PHE A 124 -0.66 19.40 1.64
N SER A 125 -0.50 19.63 0.32
CA SER A 125 -0.12 20.94 -0.23
C SER A 125 -1.20 22.01 -0.11
N SER A 126 -2.47 21.60 0.04
CA SER A 126 -3.62 22.51 0.09
C SER A 126 -3.99 22.96 1.51
N ASP A 127 -3.30 22.45 2.54
CA ASP A 127 -3.68 22.58 3.98
C ASP A 127 -5.15 22.17 4.24
N ASN A 128 -5.70 21.32 3.36
CA ASN A 128 -7.08 20.86 3.42
C ASN A 128 -7.18 19.77 4.49
N LYS A 129 -7.50 20.18 5.71
CA LYS A 129 -7.89 19.23 6.76
C LYS A 129 -9.09 18.45 6.29
N VAL A 130 -8.91 17.14 6.11
CA VAL A 130 -9.97 16.22 5.72
C VAL A 130 -11.08 16.28 6.75
N ASP A 131 -12.29 16.64 6.32
CA ASP A 131 -13.47 16.54 7.17
C ASP A 131 -13.71 15.09 7.55
N LYS A 132 -13.82 14.82 8.86
CA LYS A 132 -14.22 13.51 9.35
C LYS A 132 -15.60 13.18 8.79
N VAL A 133 -15.68 12.14 7.97
CA VAL A 133 -16.95 11.60 7.51
C VAL A 133 -17.72 11.11 8.73
N LYS A 134 -18.76 11.86 9.13
CA LYS A 134 -19.70 11.39 10.14
C LYS A 134 -20.64 10.40 9.47
N PHE A 135 -20.43 9.12 9.76
CA PHE A 135 -21.43 8.11 9.44
C PHE A 135 -22.66 8.35 10.31
N GLU A 136 -23.69 8.97 9.72
CA GLU A 136 -25.01 8.98 10.32
C GLU A 136 -25.67 7.63 10.06
N ALA A 137 -26.06 6.93 11.13
CA ALA A 137 -26.86 5.72 11.01
C ALA A 137 -28.16 6.07 10.24
N PRO A 138 -28.60 5.23 9.28
CA PRO A 138 -29.80 5.51 8.51
C PRO A 138 -30.99 5.71 9.44
N VAL A 139 -31.70 6.83 9.26
CA VAL A 139 -32.80 7.31 10.13
C VAL A 139 -34.00 6.35 10.16
N LYS A 140 -34.02 5.31 9.31
CA LYS A 140 -35.07 4.30 9.30
C LYS A 140 -34.46 2.90 9.30
N LYS A 141 -34.75 2.13 10.36
CA LYS A 141 -34.88 0.68 10.22
C LYS A 141 -35.88 0.43 9.10
N SER A 142 -35.44 -0.11 7.97
CA SER A 142 -36.35 -0.79 7.05
C SER A 142 -37.11 -1.81 7.88
N SER A 143 -38.40 -1.58 8.14
CA SER A 143 -39.27 -2.50 8.87
C SER A 143 -39.65 -3.73 8.04
N SER A 144 -39.02 -3.90 6.87
CA SER A 144 -39.09 -5.11 6.07
C SER A 144 -37.70 -5.72 6.03
N ASN A 145 -37.48 -6.72 6.87
CA ASN A 145 -36.42 -7.68 6.61
C ASN A 145 -36.79 -8.39 5.30
N PRO A 146 -35.93 -8.35 4.25
CA PRO A 146 -36.22 -9.02 2.98
C PRO A 146 -36.44 -10.53 3.11
N LEU A 147 -35.99 -11.11 4.22
CA LEU A 147 -36.17 -12.52 4.57
C LEU A 147 -37.54 -12.85 5.16
N ASP A 148 -38.36 -11.84 5.53
CA ASP A 148 -39.72 -12.07 6.05
C ASP A 148 -40.74 -12.35 4.92
N ARG A 149 -40.28 -12.43 3.66
CA ARG A 149 -41.11 -12.72 2.48
C ARG A 149 -40.80 -14.07 1.81
N ILE A 150 -40.05 -14.95 2.48
CA ILE A 150 -39.76 -16.32 2.02
C ILE A 150 -40.50 -17.31 2.92
#